data_AF-A0A9E0J570-F1
#
_entry.id   AF-A0A9E0J570-F1
#
_cell.length_a   1.000
_cell.length_b   1.000
_cell.length_c   1.000
_cell.angle_alpha   90.00
_cell.angle_beta   90.00
_cell.angle_gamma   90.00
#
_symmetry.space_group_name_H-M   'P 1'
#
loop_
_entity.id
_entity.type
_entity.pdbx_description
1 polymer ?
#
loop_
_entity_poly.entity_id
_entity_poly.type
_entity_poly.pdbx_seq_one_letter_code
_entity_poly.pdbx_strand_id
1 'polypeptide(L)' 'SIIPEAVRPLLALNPLIPLIQAWQGVFVQGVWPVWSSLLPLLGLSLLLAILGLRLFRQRAGDLVDEL' A
#
# COMPACT_ATOMS: atom_id res chain seq x y z
N SER A 1 1.75 9.18 23.12
CA SER A 1 1.16 8.44 21.99
C SER A 1 -0.35 8.57 22.10
N ILE A 2 -1.02 9.14 21.09
CA ILE A 2 -2.47 9.45 21.09
C ILE A 2 -3.33 8.23 20.72
N ILE A 3 -2.70 7.14 20.28
CA ILE A 3 -3.37 5.92 19.83
C ILE A 3 -3.45 4.91 20.99
N PRO A 4 -4.64 4.38 21.32
CA PRO A 4 -4.80 3.34 22.33
C PRO A 4 -4.01 2.06 21.98
N GLU A 5 -3.39 1.41 22.97
CA GLU A 5 -2.62 0.17 22.78
C GLU A 5 -3.45 -0.97 22.14
N ALA A 6 -4.76 -1.02 22.41
CA ALA A 6 -5.66 -2.03 21.83
C ALA A 6 -5.83 -1.94 20.31
N VAL A 7 -5.69 -0.74 19.72
CA VAL A 7 -5.84 -0.53 18.27
C VAL A 7 -4.50 -0.59 17.54
N ARG A 8 -3.39 -0.61 18.28
CA ARG A 8 -2.03 -0.73 17.73
C ARG A 8 -1.81 -1.96 16.84
N PRO A 9 -2.27 -3.18 17.20
CA PRO A 9 -2.14 -4.33 16.30
C PRO A 9 -3.02 -4.22 15.05
N LEU A 10 -4.20 -3.61 15.16
CA LEU A 10 -5.09 -3.37 14.01
C LEU A 10 -4.48 -2.36 13.03
N LEU A 11 -3.82 -1.33 13.56
CA LEU A 11 -3.06 -0.39 12.75
C LEU A 11 -1.85 -1.05 12.10
N ALA A 12 -1.15 -1.95 12.80
CA ALA A 12 -0.01 -2.68 12.22
C ALA A 12 -0.39 -3.53 10.98
N LEU A 13 -1.67 -3.87 10.81
CA LEU A 13 -2.17 -4.56 9.62
C LEU A 13 -2.38 -3.63 8.42
N ASN A 14 -2.35 -2.31 8.60
CA ASN A 14 -2.56 -1.36 7.52
C ASN A 14 -1.26 -1.17 6.72
N PRO A 15 -1.21 -1.62 5.46
CA PRO A 15 0.01 -1.57 4.65
C PRO A 15 0.48 -0.14 4.32
N LEU A 16 -0.38 0.87 4.50
CA LEU A 16 -0.05 2.28 4.27
C LEU A 16 0.65 2.96 5.47
N ILE A 17 0.63 2.35 6.66
CA ILE A 17 1.31 2.88 7.85
C ILE A 17 2.80 3.18 7.62
N PRO A 18 3.63 2.24 7.09
CA PRO A 18 5.04 2.51 6.85
C PRO A 18 5.27 3.67 5.87
N LEU A 19 4.35 3.88 4.92
CA LEU A 19 4.40 5.03 4.03
C LEU A 19 4.18 6.34 4.78
N ILE A 20 3.13 6.43 5.61
CA ILE A 20 2.85 7.63 6.41
C ILE A 20 3.99 7.91 7.41
N GLN A 21 4.56 6.86 8.01
CA GLN A 21 5.71 6.98 8.90
C GLN A 21 6.96 7.46 8.19
N ALA A 22 7.22 6.98 6.97
CA ALA A 22 8.33 7.47 6.14
C ALA A 22 8.18 8.97 5.85
N TRP A 23 6.97 9.43 5.54
CA TRP A 23 6.69 10.84 5.32
C TRP A 23 6.90 11.67 6.59
N GLN A 24 6.40 11.23 7.74
CA GLN A 24 6.66 11.92 9.01
C GLN A 24 8.16 11.92 9.36
N GLY A 25 8.87 10.82 9.12
CA GLY A 25 10.31 10.74 9.33
C GLY A 25 11.07 11.80 8.54
N VAL A 26 10.82 11.90 7.24
CA VAL A 26 11.52 12.84 6.36
C VAL A 26 11.12 14.29 6.65
N PHE A 27 9.82 14.58 6.68
CA PHE A 27 9.34 15.97 6.73
C PHE A 27 9.30 16.56 8.15
N VAL A 28 9.04 15.74 9.18
CA VAL A 28 8.91 16.22 10.57
C VAL A 28 10.19 15.99 11.35
N GLN A 29 10.80 14.82 11.20
CA GLN A 29 11.94 14.40 12.02
C GLN A 29 13.29 14.60 11.31
N GLY A 30 13.31 14.89 10.01
CA GLY A 30 14.54 15.04 9.22
C GLY A 30 15.36 13.76 9.07
N VAL A 31 14.77 12.59 9.34
CA VAL A 31 15.43 11.29 9.23
C VAL A 31 15.07 10.60 7.92
N TRP A 32 16.04 9.86 7.38
CA TRP A 32 15.82 9.03 6.22
C TRP A 32 14.83 7.90 6.53
N PRO A 33 13.90 7.61 5.62
CA PRO A 33 12.93 6.56 5.84
C PRO A 33 13.60 5.19 5.73
N VAL A 34 13.08 4.23 6.48
CA VAL A 34 13.56 2.84 6.44
C VAL A 34 13.03 2.18 5.17
N TRP A 35 13.81 2.17 4.09
CA TRP A 35 13.38 1.64 2.79
C TRP A 35 12.91 0.18 2.82
N SER A 36 13.47 -0.64 3.71
CA SER A 36 13.07 -2.04 3.86
C SER A 36 11.63 -2.20 4.34
N SER A 37 11.06 -1.22 5.06
CA SER A 37 9.66 -1.26 5.51
C SER A 37 8.66 -1.01 4.37
N LEU A 38 9.13 -0.46 3.24
CA LEU A 38 8.31 -0.17 2.06
C LEU A 38 8.25 -1.35 1.07
N LEU A 39 9.18 -2.30 1.15
CA LEU A 39 9.23 -3.47 0.27
C LEU A 39 7.93 -4.32 0.31
N PRO A 40 7.34 -4.62 1.48
CA PRO A 40 6.10 -5.39 1.53
C PRO A 40 4.93 -4.64 0.89
N LEU A 41 4.84 -3.32 1.11
CA LEU A 41 3.83 -2.46 0.50
C LEU A 41 3.98 -2.44 -1.03
N LEU A 42 5.21 -2.32 -1.52
CA LEU A 42 5.50 -2.31 -2.95
C LEU A 42 5.15 -3.65 -3.60
N GLY A 43 5.52 -4.77 -2.97
CA GLY A 43 5.17 -6.11 -3.41
C GLY A 43 3.65 -6.33 -3.47
N LEU A 44 2.93 -5.94 -2.42
CA LEU A 44 1.46 -6.03 -2.37
C LEU A 44 0.80 -5.16 -3.44
N SER A 45 1.28 -3.93 -3.62
CA SER A 45 0.76 -2.99 -4.62
C SER A 45 0.96 -3.54 -6.03
N LEU A 46 2.14 -4.07 -6.34
CA LEU A 46 2.42 -4.70 -7.64
C LEU A 46 1.56 -5.95 -7.85
N LEU A 47 1.40 -6.80 -6.83
CA LEU A 47 0.53 -7.97 -6.91
C LEU A 47 -0.90 -7.57 -7.25
N LEU A 48 -1.46 -6.60 -6.52
CA LEU A 48 -2.81 -6.09 -6.75
C LEU A 48 -2.94 -5.42 -8.12
N ALA A 49 -1.94 -4.67 -8.56
CA ALA A 49 -1.94 -4.04 -9.89
C ALA A 49 -1.92 -5.09 -11.01
N ILE A 50 -1.09 -6.14 -10.89
CA ILE A 50 -1.03 -7.24 -11.85
C ILE A 50 -2.34 -8.03 -11.87
N LEU A 51 -2.92 -8.30 -10.70
CA LEU A 51 -4.21 -8.99 -10.60
C LEU A 51 -5.34 -8.14 -11.20
N GLY A 52 -5.38 -6.84 -10.90
CA GLY A 52 -6.33 -5.90 -11.49
C GLY A 52 -6.18 -5.82 -13.00
N LEU A 53 -4.94 -5.74 -13.51
CA LEU A 53 -4.67 -5.74 -14.94
C LEU A 53 -5.06 -7.07 -15.60
N ARG A 54 -4.79 -8.21 -14.96
CA ARG A 54 -5.19 -9.54 -15.46
C ARG A 54 -6.71 -9.68 -15.51
N LEU A 55 -7.40 -9.29 -14.45
CA LEU A 55 -8.86 -9.33 -14.37
C LEU A 55 -9.47 -8.40 -15.42
N PHE A 56 -8.94 -7.17 -15.53
CA PHE A 56 -9.35 -6.20 -16.53
C PHE A 56 -9.12 -6.75 -17.93
N ARG A 57 -7.95 -7.32 -18.25
CA ARG A 57 -7.69 -7.90 -19.58
C ARG A 57 -8.58 -9.11 -19.91
N GLN A 58 -8.96 -9.92 -18.91
CA GLN A 58 -9.88 -11.04 -19.12
C GLN A 58 -11.31 -10.58 -19.40
N ARG A 59 -11.74 -9.45 -18.83
CA ARG A 59 -13.09 -8.88 -19.01
C ARG A 59 -13.14 -7.77 -20.06
N ALA A 60 -11.99 -7.26 -20.51
CA ALA A 60 -11.89 -6.23 -21.54
C ALA A 60 -12.24 -6.78 -22.93
N GLY A 61 -12.14 -8.10 -23.13
CA GLY A 61 -12.67 -8.76 -24.33
C GLY A 61 -14.18 -8.56 -24.48
N ASP A 62 -14.93 -8.67 -23.38
CA ASP A 62 -16.39 -8.46 -23.35
C ASP A 62 -16.76 -6.97 -23.49
N LEU A 63 -15.94 -6.05 -22.97
CA LEU A 63 -16.15 -4.59 -23.07
C LEU A 63 -15.94 -4.02 -24.48
N VAL A 64 -15.15 -4.68 -25.32
CA VAL A 64 -14.96 -4.30 -26.72
C VAL A 64 -16.07 -4.86 -27.61
N ASP A 65 -16.65 -6.01 -27.24
CA ASP A 65 -17.75 -6.64 -27.99
C ASP A 65 -19.10 -5.89 -27.83
N GLU A 66 -19.15 -4.89 -26.94
CA GLU A 66 -20.30 -3.99 -26.74
C GLU A 66 -20.16 -2.61 -27.43
N LEU A 67 -19.07 -2.35 -28.18
CA LEU A 67 -18.84 -1.11 -28.96
C LEU A 67 -19.26 -1.27 -30.43
#